data_AF-A0A1N6TK02-F1
#
_entry.id   AF-A0A1N6TK02-F1
#
_cell.length_a   1.000
_cell.length_b   1.000
_cell.length_c   1.000
_cell.angle_alpha   90.00
_cell.angle_beta   90.00
_cell.angle_gamma   90.00
#
_symmetry.space_group_name_H-M   'P 1'
#
loop_
_entity.id
_entity.type
_entity.pdbx_description
1 polymer ?
#
loop_
_entity_poly.entity_id
_entity_poly.type
_entity_poly.pdbx_seq_one_letter_code
_entity_poly.pdbx_strand_id
1 'polypeptide(L)'
;MWGEIDVALRSEASAALANALERDVPVVIDTSKVTFMDSTGIAFLVQFYTIGSEEGLSATLRNPPTVVTDVLEMLGVIEIFGTEHHEVSPA
;
A
#
# COMPACT_ATOMS: atom_id res chain seq x y z
N MET A 1 7.79 -2.69 -2.33
CA MET A 1 7.41 -4.10 -2.54
C MET A 1 7.85 -4.52 -3.94
N TRP A 2 8.14 -5.80 -4.15
CA TRP A 2 8.60 -6.32 -5.44
C TRP A 2 8.17 -7.79 -5.61
N GLY A 3 8.04 -8.25 -6.85
CA GLY A 3 7.64 -9.62 -7.16
C GLY A 3 6.14 -9.88 -6.96
N GLU A 4 5.80 -11.10 -6.56
CA GLU A 4 4.43 -11.56 -6.32
C GLU A 4 3.99 -11.21 -4.90
N ILE A 5 2.80 -10.63 -4.76
CA ILE A 5 2.21 -10.27 -3.46
C ILE A 5 0.96 -11.12 -3.24
N ASP A 6 1.10 -12.15 -2.40
CA ASP A 6 0.06 -13.12 -2.10
C ASP A 6 0.01 -13.48 -0.60
N VAL A 7 -0.78 -14.50 -0.26
CA VAL A 7 -0.94 -15.00 1.11
C VAL A 7 0.36 -15.45 1.78
N ALA A 8 1.39 -15.87 1.01
CA ALA A 8 2.65 -16.33 1.57
C ALA A 8 3.42 -15.21 2.29
N LEU A 9 3.19 -13.95 1.90
CA LEU A 9 3.82 -12.78 2.50
C LEU A 9 3.08 -12.22 3.72
N ARG A 10 2.03 -12.90 4.20
CA ARG A 10 1.18 -12.41 5.30
C ARG A 10 1.96 -12.07 6.57
N SER A 11 2.90 -12.94 6.95
CA SER A 11 3.74 -12.74 8.14
C SER A 11 4.62 -11.50 8.01
N GLU A 12 5.27 -11.35 6.87
CA GLU A 12 6.17 -10.26 6.53
C GLU A 12 5.41 -8.94 6.45
N ALA A 13 4.23 -8.93 5.85
CA ALA A 13 3.36 -7.76 5.78
C ALA A 13 2.92 -7.32 7.19
N SER A 14 2.55 -8.27 8.05
CA SER A 14 2.15 -7.98 9.43
C SER A 14 3.32 -7.41 10.25
N ALA A 15 4.51 -8.00 10.10
CA ALA A 15 5.72 -7.49 10.72
C ALA A 15 6.09 -6.09 10.21
N ALA A 16 5.93 -5.83 8.91
CA ALA A 16 6.19 -4.52 8.33
C ALA A 16 5.25 -3.44 8.88
N LEU A 17 3.96 -3.75 9.04
CA LEU A 17 2.99 -2.86 9.69
C LEU A 17 3.36 -2.56 11.14
N ALA A 18 3.67 -3.59 11.93
CA ALA A 18 4.08 -3.40 13.32
C ALA A 18 5.32 -2.50 13.45
N ASN A 19 6.33 -2.73 12.59
CA ASN A 19 7.52 -1.89 12.55
C ASN A 19 7.23 -0.45 12.10
N ALA A 20 6.28 -0.26 11.18
CA ALA A 20 5.88 1.07 10.73
C ALA A 20 5.20 1.87 11.85
N LEU A 21 4.27 1.23 12.57
CA LEU A 21 3.58 1.82 13.71
C LEU A 21 4.53 2.12 14.87
N GLU A 22 5.46 1.22 15.19
CA GLU A 22 6.45 1.44 16.26
C GLU A 22 7.35 2.65 15.99
N ARG A 23 7.70 2.88 14.72
CA ARG A 23 8.62 3.97 14.34
C ARG A 23 7.95 5.33 14.23
N ASP A 24 6.61 5.39 14.12
CA ASP A 24 5.82 6.61 14.02
C ASP A 24 6.36 7.64 13.01
N VAL A 25 6.68 7.15 11.80
CA VAL A 25 7.17 7.99 10.69
C VAL A 25 6.37 7.74 9.42
N PRO A 26 6.24 8.72 8.51
CA PRO A 26 5.56 8.53 7.24
C PRO A 26 6.12 7.36 6.44
N VAL A 27 5.23 6.53 5.88
CA VAL A 27 5.58 5.34 5.10
C VAL A 27 5.25 5.54 3.63
N VAL A 28 6.20 5.21 2.76
CA VAL A 28 5.96 5.12 1.32
C VAL A 28 5.97 3.66 0.89
N ILE A 29 4.83 3.18 0.40
CA ILE A 29 4.69 1.85 -0.18
C ILE A 29 4.92 1.95 -1.68
N ASP A 30 6.13 1.65 -2.13
CA ASP A 30 6.48 1.61 -3.55
C ASP A 30 6.07 0.27 -4.18
N THR A 31 5.13 0.31 -5.12
CA THR A 31 4.64 -0.87 -5.86
C THR A 31 5.18 -0.96 -7.28
N SER A 32 6.14 -0.11 -7.68
CA SER A 32 6.68 -0.07 -9.06
C SER A 32 7.32 -1.38 -9.54
N LYS A 33 7.72 -2.26 -8.62
CA LYS A 33 8.36 -3.55 -8.92
C LYS A 33 7.47 -4.75 -8.61
N VAL A 34 6.20 -4.54 -8.28
CA VAL A 34 5.23 -5.62 -8.08
C VAL A 34 4.86 -6.20 -9.45
N THR A 35 5.02 -7.51 -9.61
CA THR A 35 4.73 -8.21 -10.87
C THR A 35 3.35 -8.87 -10.85
N PHE A 36 2.83 -9.20 -9.66
CA PHE A 36 1.51 -9.79 -9.47
C PHE A 36 0.99 -9.49 -8.07
N MET A 37 -0.33 -9.32 -7.93
CA MET A 37 -1.00 -9.18 -6.64
C MET A 37 -2.37 -9.86 -6.70
N ASP A 38 -2.62 -10.81 -5.81
CA ASP A 38 -3.92 -11.47 -5.67
C ASP A 38 -4.88 -10.68 -4.77
N SER A 39 -6.08 -11.20 -4.54
CA SER A 39 -7.06 -10.58 -3.63
C SER A 39 -6.55 -10.50 -2.19
N THR A 40 -5.69 -11.42 -1.76
CA THR A 40 -5.08 -11.43 -0.43
C THR A 40 -4.08 -10.29 -0.29
N GLY A 41 -3.22 -10.09 -1.28
CA GLY A 41 -2.26 -8.98 -1.35
C GLY A 41 -2.94 -7.61 -1.34
N ILE A 42 -4.04 -7.48 -2.08
CA ILE A 42 -4.88 -6.26 -2.06
C ILE A 42 -5.46 -6.05 -0.66
N ALA A 43 -6.05 -7.09 -0.07
CA ALA A 43 -6.64 -7.00 1.27
C ALA A 43 -5.59 -6.62 2.33
N PHE A 44 -4.34 -7.05 2.19
CA PHE A 44 -3.26 -6.62 3.08
C PHE A 44 -2.93 -5.14 2.95
N LEU A 45 -2.87 -4.61 1.72
CA LEU A 45 -2.66 -3.18 1.53
C LEU A 45 -3.78 -2.38 2.16
N VAL A 46 -5.03 -2.74 1.88
CA VAL A 46 -6.21 -2.10 2.48
C VAL A 46 -6.11 -2.12 4.01
N GLN A 47 -5.82 -3.27 4.61
CA GLN A 47 -5.67 -3.40 6.07
C GLN A 47 -4.53 -2.54 6.62
N PHE A 48 -3.35 -2.54 5.97
CA PHE A 48 -2.22 -1.70 6.37
C PHE A 48 -2.64 -0.23 6.43
N TYR A 49 -3.34 0.21 5.40
CA TYR A 49 -3.79 1.58 5.25
C TYR A 49 -4.88 1.95 6.27
N THR A 50 -5.87 1.08 6.48
CA THR A 50 -6.93 1.30 7.48
C THR A 50 -6.33 1.39 8.88
N ILE A 51 -5.56 0.38 9.29
CA ILE A 51 -4.94 0.34 10.63
C ILE A 51 -3.97 1.51 10.80
N GLY A 52 -3.12 1.75 9.80
CA GLY A 52 -2.19 2.88 9.82
C GLY A 52 -2.91 4.21 10.01
N SER A 53 -3.98 4.47 9.25
CA SER A 53 -4.76 5.70 9.38
C SER A 53 -5.46 5.82 10.73
N GLU A 54 -5.99 4.73 11.29
CA GLU A 54 -6.62 4.73 12.62
C GLU A 54 -5.60 5.08 13.72
N GLU A 55 -4.36 4.64 13.57
CA GLU A 55 -3.26 4.89 14.50
C GLU A 55 -2.49 6.21 14.20
N GLY A 56 -2.92 6.98 13.19
CA GLY A 56 -2.31 8.26 12.83
C GLY A 56 -1.06 8.17 11.93
N LEU A 57 -0.73 6.98 11.45
CA LEU A 57 0.37 6.74 10.50
C LEU A 57 0.02 7.29 9.11
N SER A 58 0.81 8.26 8.65
CA SER A 58 0.72 8.73 7.26
C SER A 58 1.36 7.72 6.31
N ALA A 59 0.58 7.15 5.40
CA ALA A 59 1.06 6.21 4.39
C ALA A 59 0.71 6.69 2.98
N THR A 60 1.66 6.52 2.05
CA THR A 60 1.53 6.93 0.65
C THR A 60 1.80 5.75 -0.27
N LEU A 61 0.95 5.57 -1.28
CA LEU A 61 1.09 4.53 -2.28
C LEU A 61 1.76 5.09 -3.53
N ARG A 62 2.92 4.56 -3.91
CA ARG A 62 3.68 5.00 -5.08
C ARG A 62 3.58 4.01 -6.21
N ASN A 63 3.13 4.49 -7.37
CA ASN A 63 2.89 3.70 -8.59
C ASN A 63 1.99 2.46 -8.34
N PRO A 64 0.80 2.63 -7.76
CA PRO A 64 -0.13 1.52 -7.54
C PRO A 64 -0.58 0.85 -8.84
N PRO A 65 -0.75 -0.49 -8.86
CA PRO A 65 -1.51 -1.16 -9.90
C PRO A 65 -2.96 -0.62 -9.93
N THR A 66 -3.55 -0.51 -11.12
CA THR A 66 -4.93 0.01 -11.30
C THR A 66 -5.95 -0.74 -10.46
N VAL A 67 -5.84 -2.07 -10.35
CA VAL A 67 -6.74 -2.86 -9.50
C VAL A 67 -6.68 -2.46 -8.03
N VAL A 68 -5.52 -2.00 -7.54
CA VAL A 68 -5.38 -1.52 -6.16
C VAL A 68 -6.07 -0.16 -6.01
N THR A 69 -5.86 0.77 -6.94
CA THR A 69 -6.55 2.08 -6.89
C THR A 69 -8.06 1.92 -6.98
N ASP A 70 -8.56 1.04 -7.86
CA ASP A 70 -10.00 0.80 -8.06
C ASP A 70 -10.66 0.25 -6.79
N VAL A 71 -9.98 -0.68 -6.10
CA VAL A 71 -10.48 -1.24 -4.83
C VAL A 71 -10.48 -0.17 -3.73
N LEU A 72 -9.43 0.64 -3.62
CA LEU A 72 -9.37 1.72 -2.62
C LEU A 72 -10.42 2.81 -2.89
N GLU A 73 -10.67 3.12 -4.16
CA GLU A 73 -11.74 4.04 -4.58
C GLU A 73 -13.12 3.48 -4.24
N MET A 74 -13.37 2.20 -4.56
CA MET A 74 -14.62 1.51 -4.24
C MET A 74 -14.90 1.47 -2.72
N LEU A 75 -13.85 1.34 -1.92
CA LEU A 75 -13.93 1.34 -0.45
C LEU A 75 -14.07 2.76 0.13
N GLY A 76 -13.98 3.81 -0.70
CA GLY A 76 -14.07 5.21 -0.27
C GLY A 76 -12.90 5.67 0.59
N VAL A 77 -11.81 4.91 0.63
CA VAL A 77 -10.63 5.18 1.44
C VAL A 77 -9.55 5.92 0.66
N ILE A 78 -9.67 6.03 -0.67
CA ILE A 78 -8.66 6.66 -1.54
C ILE A 78 -8.33 8.11 -1.16
N GLU A 79 -9.32 8.87 -0.69
CA GLU A 79 -9.17 10.27 -0.25
C GLU A 79 -8.38 10.40 1.07
N ILE A 80 -8.25 9.31 1.82
CA ILE A 80 -7.42 9.23 3.04
C ILE A 80 -5.95 9.01 2.67
N PHE A 81 -5.67 8.63 1.42
CA PHE A 81 -4.33 8.29 0.96
C PHE A 81 -3.68 9.40 0.15
N GLY A 82 -2.37 9.59 0.37
CA GLY A 82 -1.53 10.17 -0.67
C GLY A 82 -1.26 9.11 -1.73
N THR A 83 -1.67 9.35 -2.98
CA THR A 83 -1.18 8.58 -4.12
C THR A 83 -0.14 9.40 -4.87
N GLU A 84 1.06 8.84 -5.00
CA GLU A 84 2.13 9.44 -5.81
C GLU A 84 2.21 8.66 -7.14
N HIS A 85 1.70 9.27 -8.21
CA HIS A 85 2.02 8.85 -9.56
C HIS A 85 3.24 9.63 -10.02
N HIS A 86 4.34 8.95 -10.33
CA HIS A 86 5.47 9.61 -10.97
C HIS A 86 5.08 9.92 -12.42
N GLU A 87 4.65 11.14 -12.69
CA GLU A 87 4.57 11.65 -14.07
C GLU A 87 5.99 11.68 -14.64
N VAL A 88 6.29 10.77 -15.56
CA VAL A 88 7.49 10.88 -16.38
C VAL A 88 7.36 12.15 -17.23
N SER A 89 8.09 13.19 -16.85
CA SER A 89 8.23 14.41 -17.66
C SER A 89 8.80 14.00 -19.04
N PRO A 90 8.12 14.30 -20.16
CA PRO A 90 8.66 13.99 -21.47
C PRO A 90 9.88 14.90 -21.71
N ALA A 91 11.02 14.27 -21.96
CA ALA A 91 12.26 14.93 -22.36
C ALA A 91 12.17 15.49 -23.79
#